data_AF-A0A131ZAS6-F1
#
_entry.id   AF-A0A131ZAS6-F1
#
_cell.length_a   1.000
_cell.length_b   1.000
_cell.length_c   1.000
_cell.angle_alpha   90.00
_cell.angle_beta   90.00
_cell.angle_gamma   90.00
#
_symmetry.space_group_name_H-M   'P 1'
#
loop_
_entity.id
_entity.type
_entity.pdbx_description
1 polymer ?
#
loop_
_entity_poly.entity_id
_entity_poly.type
_entity_poly.pdbx_seq_one_letter_code
_entity_poly.pdbx_strand_id
1 'polypeptide(L)'
;IEHTLQWARDEFEGLFKQAAASAVQYLTDPEFLPTMTERLQLNQQVVMLEEIKKILLDERATVFDDCVAFARLRFQEQYNNEIRQLLRKYPQDHITSSGSPFWSGFKRCPHPIEFDPNNDLHMDYIVAAANLRATMFNIPHNTDRAAIAEMLEEVEVPEFNPQPNPDPNNAANNAADNAADNAANANVAAPYNDFERLNELLEELPDRDELEDVRLETLDFEKDDDSNFHMDFI
;
A
#
# COMPACT_ATOMS: atom_id res chain seq x y z
N ILE A 1 -16.50 6.70 12.93
CA ILE A 1 -16.57 6.93 11.48
C ILE A 1 -15.61 8.04 11.05
N GLU A 2 -15.47 9.15 11.80
CA GLU A 2 -14.49 10.20 11.49
C GLU A 2 -13.05 9.66 11.33
N HIS A 3 -12.58 8.81 12.26
CA HIS A 3 -11.26 8.20 12.16
C HIS A 3 -11.08 7.29 10.93
N THR A 4 -12.13 6.60 10.50
CA THR A 4 -12.07 5.71 9.33
C THR A 4 -12.11 6.52 8.03
N LEU A 5 -12.83 7.64 8.00
CA LEU A 5 -12.83 8.57 6.86
C LEU A 5 -11.46 9.25 6.69
N GLN A 6 -10.83 9.66 7.79
CA GLN A 6 -9.47 10.21 7.73
C GLN A 6 -8.49 9.16 7.22
N TRP A 7 -8.57 7.92 7.73
CA TRP A 7 -7.74 6.83 7.23
C TRP A 7 -7.95 6.56 5.73
N ALA A 8 -9.20 6.53 5.25
CA ALA A 8 -9.48 6.32 3.83
C ALA A 8 -8.91 7.46 2.96
N ARG A 9 -8.99 8.70 3.46
CA ARG A 9 -8.40 9.87 2.78
C ARG A 9 -6.87 9.80 2.71
N ASP A 10 -6.22 9.32 3.76
CA ASP A 10 -4.78 9.11 3.80
C ASP A 10 -4.37 7.94 2.88
N GLU A 11 -5.15 6.85 2.86
CA GLU A 11 -4.93 5.71 1.94
C GLU A 11 -5.04 6.15 0.47
N PHE A 12 -6.01 7.01 0.14
CA PHE A 12 -6.12 7.59 -1.20
C PHE A 12 -4.83 8.34 -1.60
N GLU A 13 -4.33 9.23 -0.74
CA GLU A 13 -3.08 9.98 -1.04
C GLU A 13 -1.90 9.03 -1.16
N GLY A 14 -1.79 8.05 -0.25
CA GLY A 14 -0.73 7.07 -0.25
C GLY A 14 -0.67 6.30 -1.57
N LEU A 15 -1.81 5.75 -2.01
CA LEU A 15 -1.91 4.89 -3.17
C LEU A 15 -1.83 5.62 -4.50
N PHE A 16 -2.61 6.70 -4.65
CA PHE A 16 -2.86 7.29 -5.96
C PHE A 16 -2.04 8.55 -6.23
N LYS A 17 -1.34 9.07 -5.22
CA LYS A 17 -0.50 10.27 -5.36
C LYS A 17 0.94 10.04 -4.93
N GLN A 18 1.16 9.70 -3.66
CA GLN A 18 2.50 9.61 -3.07
C GLN A 18 3.29 8.45 -3.68
N ALA A 19 2.69 7.26 -3.79
CA ALA A 19 3.36 6.09 -4.35
C ALA A 19 3.81 6.29 -5.81
N ALA A 20 3.13 7.13 -6.59
CA ALA A 20 3.51 7.41 -7.97
C ALA A 20 4.41 8.64 -8.14
N ALA A 21 4.50 9.53 -7.16
CA ALA A 21 5.19 10.82 -7.30
C ALA A 21 6.66 10.65 -7.74
N SER A 22 7.41 9.77 -7.07
CA SER A 22 8.81 9.49 -7.41
C SER A 22 8.95 8.84 -8.78
N ALA A 23 8.04 7.93 -9.15
CA ALA A 23 8.06 7.26 -10.45
C ALA A 23 7.71 8.21 -11.61
N VAL A 24 6.77 9.14 -11.41
CA VAL A 24 6.47 10.19 -12.40
C VAL A 24 7.70 11.08 -12.61
N GLN A 25 8.40 11.48 -11.54
CA GLN A 25 9.64 12.25 -11.68
C GLN A 25 10.73 11.45 -12.40
N TYR A 26 10.90 10.16 -12.06
CA TYR A 26 11.82 9.25 -12.77
C TYR A 26 11.54 9.20 -14.28
N LEU A 27 10.26 9.13 -14.68
CA LEU A 27 9.85 9.07 -16.08
C LEU A 27 10.00 10.41 -16.83
N THR A 28 9.93 11.55 -16.14
CA THR A 28 9.78 12.87 -16.78
C THR A 28 10.98 13.80 -16.63
N ASP A 29 11.77 13.66 -15.56
CA ASP A 29 12.91 14.54 -15.25
C ASP A 29 14.24 13.79 -15.42
N PRO A 30 15.05 14.12 -16.46
CA PRO A 30 16.36 13.49 -16.67
C PRO A 30 17.34 13.75 -15.51
N GLU A 31 17.13 14.80 -14.72
CA GLU A 31 17.99 15.15 -13.58
C GLU A 31 17.55 14.49 -12.27
N PHE A 32 16.47 13.69 -12.29
CA PHE A 32 15.94 13.03 -11.09
C PHE A 32 16.96 12.12 -10.43
N LEU A 33 17.53 11.16 -11.16
CA LEU A 33 18.52 10.21 -10.63
C LEU A 33 19.80 10.89 -10.12
N PRO A 34 20.45 11.80 -10.88
CA PRO A 34 21.58 12.57 -10.37
C PRO A 34 21.23 13.36 -9.09
N THR A 35 20.10 14.06 -9.09
CA THR A 35 19.66 14.88 -7.94
C THR A 35 19.37 14.02 -6.72
N MET A 36 18.71 12.88 -6.89
CA MET A 36 18.44 11.90 -5.85
C MET A 36 19.75 11.42 -5.22
N THR A 37 20.71 11.02 -6.06
CA THR A 37 22.01 10.49 -5.63
C THR A 37 22.81 11.51 -4.83
N GLU A 38 22.75 12.80 -5.19
CA GLU A 38 23.45 13.87 -4.48
C GLU A 38 22.79 14.27 -3.15
N ARG A 39 21.45 14.22 -3.07
CA ARG A 39 20.71 14.80 -1.94
C ARG A 39 20.31 13.79 -0.87
N LEU A 40 20.09 12.54 -1.23
CA LEU A 40 19.57 11.53 -0.32
C LEU A 40 20.68 10.67 0.29
N GLN A 41 20.46 10.20 1.52
CA GLN A 41 21.30 9.19 2.13
C GLN A 41 21.08 7.83 1.45
N LEU A 42 22.07 6.94 1.49
CA LEU A 42 22.05 5.65 0.79
C LEU A 42 20.76 4.84 1.04
N ASN A 43 20.34 4.71 2.29
CA ASN A 43 19.11 4.00 2.66
C ASN A 43 17.85 4.66 2.08
N GLN A 44 17.82 5.99 1.97
CA GLN A 44 16.70 6.72 1.37
C GLN A 44 16.66 6.54 -0.14
N GLN A 45 17.83 6.44 -0.79
CA GLN A 45 17.94 6.13 -2.22
C GLN A 45 17.38 4.74 -2.52
N VAL A 46 17.78 3.73 -1.72
CA VAL A 46 17.27 2.35 -1.86
C VAL A 46 15.75 2.32 -1.74
N VAL A 47 15.19 2.90 -0.67
CA VAL A 47 13.73 2.93 -0.47
C VAL A 47 13.01 3.59 -1.66
N MET A 48 13.54 4.72 -2.15
CA MET A 48 12.93 5.42 -3.28
C MET A 48 12.98 4.61 -4.57
N LEU A 49 14.09 3.94 -4.87
CA LEU A 49 14.20 3.08 -6.05
C LEU A 49 13.35 1.81 -5.91
N GLU A 50 13.19 1.25 -4.71
CA GLU A 50 12.26 0.13 -4.46
C GLU A 50 10.82 0.54 -4.73
N GLU A 51 10.40 1.74 -4.31
CA GLU A 51 9.07 2.27 -4.62
C GLU A 51 8.87 2.50 -6.12
N ILE A 52 9.87 3.05 -6.81
CA ILE A 52 9.82 3.26 -8.27
C ILE A 52 9.74 1.92 -9.00
N LYS A 53 10.58 0.94 -8.64
CA LYS A 53 10.55 -0.41 -9.21
C LYS A 53 9.20 -1.06 -8.98
N LYS A 54 8.67 -0.95 -7.75
CA LYS A 54 7.38 -1.51 -7.39
C LYS A 54 6.27 -1.02 -8.31
N ILE A 55 6.17 0.29 -8.55
CA ILE A 55 5.07 0.83 -9.36
C ILE A 55 5.29 0.70 -10.88
N LEU A 56 6.54 0.78 -11.34
CA LEU A 56 6.86 0.73 -12.78
C LEU A 56 7.04 -0.68 -13.32
N LEU A 57 7.38 -1.66 -12.48
CA LEU A 57 7.64 -3.03 -12.89
C LEU A 57 6.74 -4.03 -12.14
N ASP A 58 6.85 -4.11 -10.82
CA ASP A 58 6.27 -5.24 -10.07
C ASP A 58 4.73 -5.21 -10.02
N GLU A 59 4.16 -4.01 -9.90
CA GLU A 59 2.71 -3.76 -9.81
C GLU A 59 2.21 -2.84 -10.94
N ARG A 60 2.94 -2.79 -12.05
CA ARG A 60 2.56 -1.98 -13.20
C ARG A 60 1.29 -2.53 -13.82
N ALA A 61 0.29 -1.67 -13.95
CA ALA A 61 -0.91 -1.99 -14.73
C ALA A 61 -0.67 -1.72 -16.21
N THR A 62 -1.06 -2.67 -17.05
CA THR A 62 -1.01 -2.57 -18.52
C THR A 62 -2.39 -2.77 -19.15
N VAL A 63 -3.26 -3.51 -18.48
CA VAL A 63 -4.68 -3.71 -18.82
C VAL A 63 -5.55 -3.58 -17.58
N PHE A 64 -6.87 -3.50 -17.75
CA PHE A 64 -7.79 -3.28 -16.63
C PHE A 64 -7.79 -4.45 -15.62
N ASP A 65 -7.55 -5.68 -16.07
CA ASP A 65 -7.39 -6.86 -15.21
C ASP A 65 -6.28 -6.66 -14.16
N ASP A 66 -5.16 -6.02 -14.55
CA ASP A 66 -4.07 -5.69 -13.62
C ASP A 66 -4.55 -4.69 -12.54
N CYS A 67 -5.43 -3.75 -12.90
CA CYS A 67 -6.04 -2.81 -11.97
C CYS A 67 -6.98 -3.51 -10.97
N VAL A 68 -7.73 -4.51 -11.44
CA VAL A 68 -8.59 -5.34 -10.59
C VAL A 68 -7.75 -6.20 -9.63
N ALA A 69 -6.67 -6.80 -10.13
CA ALA A 69 -5.72 -7.55 -9.30
C ALA A 69 -5.11 -6.66 -8.20
N PHE A 70 -4.65 -5.45 -8.57
CA PHE A 70 -4.18 -4.45 -7.61
C PHE A 70 -5.23 -4.16 -6.53
N ALA A 71 -6.46 -3.82 -6.90
CA ALA A 71 -7.53 -3.52 -5.95
C ALA A 71 -7.82 -4.71 -5.02
N ARG A 72 -7.87 -5.94 -5.56
CA ARG A 72 -8.15 -7.15 -4.78
C ARG A 72 -7.04 -7.48 -3.79
N LEU A 73 -5.78 -7.31 -4.17
CA LEU A 73 -4.63 -7.51 -3.28
C LEU A 73 -4.58 -6.44 -2.19
N ARG A 74 -4.87 -5.17 -2.51
CA ARG A 74 -4.98 -4.09 -1.53
C ARG A 74 -6.12 -4.31 -0.53
N PHE A 75 -7.28 -4.81 -0.97
CA PHE A 75 -8.35 -5.22 -0.08
C PHE A 75 -7.87 -6.30 0.91
N GLN A 76 -7.17 -7.32 0.41
CA GLN A 76 -6.63 -8.39 1.25
C GLN A 76 -5.67 -7.84 2.32
N GLU A 77 -4.77 -6.96 1.91
CA GLU A 77 -3.76 -6.37 2.78
C GLU A 77 -4.41 -5.60 3.93
N GLN A 78 -5.25 -4.62 3.61
CA GLN A 78 -5.77 -3.66 4.59
C GLN A 78 -6.85 -4.25 5.49
N TYR A 79 -7.79 -5.02 4.93
CA TYR A 79 -8.97 -5.45 5.65
C TYR A 79 -8.85 -6.88 6.22
N ASN A 80 -7.81 -7.62 5.85
CA ASN A 80 -7.56 -8.97 6.36
C ASN A 80 -6.16 -9.13 6.97
N ASN A 81 -5.09 -8.92 6.20
CA ASN A 81 -3.72 -9.27 6.61
C ASN A 81 -3.24 -8.40 7.78
N GLU A 82 -3.35 -7.07 7.65
CA GLU A 82 -2.96 -6.13 8.70
C GLU A 82 -3.77 -6.35 9.98
N ILE A 83 -5.06 -6.70 9.85
CA ILE A 83 -5.91 -7.04 10.98
C ILE A 83 -5.46 -8.33 11.66
N ARG A 84 -5.11 -9.37 10.90
CA ARG A 84 -4.56 -10.62 11.44
C ARG A 84 -3.21 -10.40 12.12
N GLN A 85 -2.35 -9.54 11.56
CA GLN A 85 -1.07 -9.16 12.17
C GLN A 85 -1.29 -8.41 13.50
N LEU A 86 -2.25 -7.50 13.54
CA LEU A 86 -2.62 -6.78 14.75
C LEU A 86 -3.15 -7.71 15.85
N LEU A 87 -4.02 -8.67 15.49
CA LEU A 87 -4.56 -9.66 16.43
C LEU A 87 -3.52 -10.69 16.87
N ARG A 88 -2.50 -10.98 16.05
CA ARG A 88 -1.34 -11.76 16.46
C ARG A 88 -0.53 -11.05 17.55
N LYS A 89 -0.36 -9.73 17.40
CA LYS A 89 0.34 -8.87 18.36
C LYS A 89 -0.45 -8.68 19.64
N TYR A 90 -1.74 -8.39 19.54
CA TYR A 90 -2.66 -8.17 20.64
C TYR A 90 -3.89 -9.08 20.51
N PRO A 91 -3.81 -10.33 21.01
CA PRO A 91 -4.95 -11.25 21.01
C PRO A 91 -6.20 -10.64 21.66
N GLN A 92 -7.38 -11.18 21.33
CA GLN A 92 -8.65 -10.66 21.83
C GLN A 92 -8.73 -10.62 23.36
N ASP A 93 -8.11 -11.59 24.03
CA ASP A 93 -8.03 -11.73 25.49
C ASP A 93 -6.78 -11.09 26.10
N HIS A 94 -6.03 -10.29 25.32
CA HIS A 94 -4.79 -9.67 25.80
C HIS A 94 -5.03 -8.77 27.02
N ILE A 95 -4.25 -9.00 28.07
CA ILE A 95 -4.26 -8.24 29.32
C ILE A 95 -2.97 -7.43 29.40
N THR A 96 -3.10 -6.13 29.69
CA THR A 96 -1.97 -5.21 29.84
C THR A 96 -1.18 -5.50 31.12
N SER A 97 0.01 -4.92 31.25
CA SER A 97 0.83 -5.04 32.48
C SER A 97 0.11 -4.58 33.75
N SER A 98 -0.86 -3.67 33.63
CA SER A 98 -1.72 -3.18 34.72
C SER A 98 -2.87 -4.13 35.07
N GLY A 99 -3.02 -5.27 34.40
CA GLY A 99 -4.07 -6.26 34.65
C GLY A 99 -5.42 -5.93 34.01
N SER A 100 -5.49 -4.93 33.13
CA SER A 100 -6.72 -4.52 32.43
C SER A 100 -6.79 -5.11 31.02
N PRO A 101 -7.99 -5.37 30.45
CA PRO A 101 -8.10 -5.81 29.06
C PRO A 101 -7.58 -4.74 28.09
N PHE A 102 -6.74 -5.14 27.14
CA PHE A 102 -6.19 -4.24 26.12
C PHE A 102 -7.28 -3.67 25.21
N TRP A 103 -8.21 -4.50 24.77
CA TRP A 103 -9.37 -4.11 23.97
C TRP A 103 -10.50 -3.59 24.85
N SER A 104 -10.30 -2.40 25.44
CA SER A 104 -11.28 -1.74 26.30
C SER A 104 -11.33 -0.22 26.08
N GLY A 105 -12.36 0.43 26.62
CA GLY A 105 -12.56 1.87 26.48
C GLY A 105 -12.75 2.27 25.01
N PHE A 106 -11.77 3.02 24.48
CA PHE A 106 -11.78 3.50 23.10
C PHE A 106 -11.19 2.48 22.09
N LYS A 107 -10.54 1.41 22.56
CA LYS A 107 -9.96 0.37 21.70
C LYS A 107 -11.00 -0.70 21.38
N ARG A 108 -11.35 -0.84 20.10
CA ARG A 108 -12.28 -1.85 19.61
C ARG A 108 -11.48 -2.98 18.97
N CYS A 109 -11.72 -4.21 19.41
CA CYS A 109 -11.09 -5.40 18.82
C CYS A 109 -11.59 -5.58 17.37
N PRO A 110 -10.71 -5.52 16.37
CA PRO A 110 -11.11 -5.71 14.98
C PRO A 110 -11.29 -7.20 14.65
N HIS A 111 -11.85 -7.47 13.47
CA HIS A 111 -11.96 -8.81 12.91
C HIS A 111 -11.58 -8.74 11.44
N PRO A 112 -10.79 -9.69 10.92
CA PRO A 112 -10.42 -9.69 9.52
C PRO A 112 -11.65 -9.92 8.65
N ILE A 113 -11.67 -9.28 7.49
CA ILE A 113 -12.75 -9.37 6.51
C ILE A 113 -12.30 -10.33 5.41
N GLU A 114 -13.12 -11.34 5.14
CA GLU A 114 -12.96 -12.19 3.96
C GLU A 114 -13.66 -11.51 2.78
N PHE A 115 -12.97 -11.43 1.65
CA PHE A 115 -13.54 -10.85 0.44
C PHE A 115 -14.71 -11.71 -0.07
N ASP A 116 -15.75 -11.06 -0.58
CA ASP A 116 -16.94 -11.70 -1.13
C ASP A 116 -17.44 -10.85 -2.31
N PRO A 117 -17.42 -11.36 -3.56
CA PRO A 117 -17.88 -10.61 -4.72
C PRO A 117 -19.40 -10.39 -4.74
N ASN A 118 -20.17 -11.06 -3.87
CA ASN A 118 -21.61 -10.82 -3.73
C ASN A 118 -21.93 -9.73 -2.68
N ASN A 119 -20.92 -9.22 -1.99
CA ASN A 119 -21.08 -8.13 -1.05
C ASN A 119 -20.88 -6.80 -1.79
N ASP A 120 -21.93 -5.98 -1.83
CA ASP A 120 -21.92 -4.70 -2.54
C ASP A 120 -20.77 -3.81 -2.09
N LEU A 121 -20.50 -3.69 -0.77
CA LEU A 121 -19.44 -2.83 -0.26
C LEU A 121 -18.04 -3.31 -0.67
N HIS A 122 -17.83 -4.63 -0.73
CA HIS A 122 -16.56 -5.18 -1.19
C HIS A 122 -16.36 -4.87 -2.68
N MET A 123 -17.41 -5.05 -3.48
CA MET A 123 -17.37 -4.73 -4.90
C MET A 123 -17.26 -3.22 -5.17
N ASP A 124 -17.89 -2.37 -4.36
CA ASP A 124 -17.77 -0.91 -4.44
C ASP A 124 -16.31 -0.49 -4.31
N TYR A 125 -15.60 -1.02 -3.30
CA TYR A 125 -14.18 -0.78 -3.12
C TYR A 125 -13.35 -1.24 -4.33
N ILE A 126 -13.59 -2.45 -4.85
CA ILE A 126 -12.85 -2.96 -6.01
C ILE A 126 -13.07 -2.08 -7.24
N VAL A 127 -14.32 -1.72 -7.52
CA VAL A 127 -14.67 -0.86 -8.67
C VAL A 127 -13.97 0.49 -8.54
N ALA A 128 -14.05 1.14 -7.39
CA ALA A 128 -13.43 2.44 -7.19
C ALA A 128 -11.90 2.36 -7.29
N ALA A 129 -11.27 1.48 -6.51
CA ALA A 129 -9.82 1.34 -6.48
C ALA A 129 -9.21 0.93 -7.84
N ALA A 130 -9.87 0.03 -8.57
CA ALA A 130 -9.41 -0.39 -9.90
C ALA A 130 -9.52 0.74 -10.92
N ASN A 131 -10.62 1.52 -10.92
CA ASN A 131 -10.76 2.64 -11.85
C ASN A 131 -9.80 3.80 -11.52
N LEU A 132 -9.51 4.05 -10.24
CA LEU A 132 -8.46 5.00 -9.84
C LEU A 132 -7.09 4.56 -10.34
N ARG A 133 -6.75 3.27 -10.17
CA ARG A 133 -5.51 2.70 -10.72
C ARG A 133 -5.49 2.80 -12.25
N ALA A 134 -6.60 2.54 -12.92
CA ALA A 134 -6.72 2.67 -14.37
C ALA A 134 -6.49 4.12 -14.81
N THR A 135 -7.03 5.11 -14.07
CA THR A 135 -6.82 6.54 -14.33
C THR A 135 -5.32 6.87 -14.28
N MET A 136 -4.61 6.43 -13.23
CA MET A 136 -3.18 6.68 -13.08
C MET A 136 -2.36 6.17 -14.28
N PHE A 137 -2.69 4.99 -14.80
CA PHE A 137 -1.97 4.38 -15.92
C PHE A 137 -2.56 4.70 -17.29
N ASN A 138 -3.54 5.60 -17.36
CA ASN A 138 -4.28 5.94 -18.58
C ASN A 138 -4.88 4.70 -19.30
N ILE A 139 -5.42 3.79 -18.51
CA ILE A 139 -6.12 2.57 -18.95
C ILE A 139 -7.62 2.85 -19.02
N PRO A 140 -8.35 2.34 -20.03
CA PRO A 140 -9.80 2.49 -20.10
C PRO A 140 -10.51 1.94 -18.86
N HIS A 141 -11.43 2.73 -18.33
CA HIS A 141 -12.26 2.35 -17.17
C HIS A 141 -13.25 1.24 -17.50
N ASN A 142 -13.58 0.43 -16.50
CA ASN A 142 -14.66 -0.54 -16.57
C ASN A 142 -15.43 -0.54 -15.24
N THR A 143 -16.75 -0.43 -15.31
CA THR A 143 -17.66 -0.41 -14.15
C THR A 143 -18.68 -1.54 -14.20
N ASP A 144 -18.58 -2.45 -15.18
CA ASP A 144 -19.41 -3.65 -15.25
C ASP A 144 -19.00 -4.64 -14.16
N ARG A 145 -19.80 -4.71 -13.09
CA ARG A 145 -19.55 -5.58 -11.95
C ARG A 145 -19.48 -7.05 -12.33
N ALA A 146 -20.20 -7.49 -13.36
CA ALA A 146 -20.15 -8.88 -13.78
C ALA A 146 -18.80 -9.21 -14.41
N ALA A 147 -18.32 -8.35 -15.33
CA ALA A 147 -16.99 -8.50 -15.92
C ALA A 147 -15.87 -8.41 -14.87
N ILE A 148 -15.99 -7.49 -13.91
CA ILE A 148 -15.01 -7.35 -12.81
C ILE A 148 -15.03 -8.60 -11.91
N ALA A 149 -16.20 -9.16 -11.63
CA ALA A 149 -16.31 -10.40 -10.86
C ALA A 149 -15.62 -11.57 -11.57
N GLU A 150 -15.74 -11.68 -12.91
CA GLU A 150 -15.00 -12.68 -13.69
C GLU A 150 -13.48 -12.46 -13.60
N MET A 151 -13.00 -11.22 -13.72
CA MET A 151 -11.57 -10.88 -13.56
C MET A 151 -11.04 -11.25 -12.16
N LEU A 152 -11.86 -11.07 -11.12
CA LEU A 152 -11.50 -11.39 -9.74
C LEU A 152 -11.27 -12.89 -9.50
N GLU A 153 -11.89 -13.77 -10.30
CA GLU A 153 -11.69 -15.23 -10.16
C GLU A 153 -10.26 -15.65 -10.53
N GLU A 154 -9.59 -14.91 -11.40
CA GLU A 154 -8.23 -15.16 -11.85
C GLU A 154 -7.16 -14.55 -10.93
N VAL A 155 -7.56 -13.72 -9.95
CA VAL A 155 -6.60 -13.07 -9.04
C VAL A 155 -6.12 -14.06 -7.98
N GLU A 156 -4.85 -14.45 -8.08
CA GLU A 156 -4.19 -15.23 -7.04
C GLU A 156 -3.88 -14.37 -5.82
N VAL A 157 -4.56 -14.66 -4.70
CA VAL A 157 -4.33 -13.97 -3.43
C VAL A 157 -3.34 -14.75 -2.59
N PRO A 158 -2.13 -14.22 -2.30
CA PRO A 158 -1.13 -14.93 -1.52
C PRO A 158 -1.62 -15.26 -0.11
N GLU A 159 -1.29 -16.47 0.36
CA GLU A 159 -1.55 -16.83 1.75
C GLU A 159 -0.72 -15.96 2.69
N PHE A 160 -1.41 -15.25 3.60
CA PHE A 160 -0.74 -14.46 4.63
C PHE A 160 -0.59 -15.24 5.92
N ASN A 161 0.62 -15.26 6.47
CA ASN A 161 0.91 -15.80 7.79
C ASN A 161 1.50 -14.68 8.69
N PRO A 162 0.80 -14.26 9.75
CA PRO A 162 1.28 -13.22 10.65
C PRO A 162 2.67 -13.50 11.21
N GLN A 163 3.55 -12.51 11.14
CA GLN A 163 4.89 -12.58 11.71
C GLN A 163 4.82 -12.78 13.23
N PRO A 164 5.74 -13.57 13.81
CA PRO A 164 5.80 -13.75 15.26
C PRO A 164 6.10 -12.42 15.94
N ASN A 165 5.58 -12.25 17.17
CA ASN A 165 5.87 -11.06 17.95
C ASN A 165 7.39 -10.95 18.19
N PRO A 166 7.96 -9.74 18.09
CA PRO A 166 9.36 -9.52 18.47
C PRO A 166 9.63 -10.04 19.88
N ASP A 167 10.82 -10.63 20.11
CA ASP A 167 11.20 -11.20 21.40
C ASP A 167 11.01 -10.15 22.53
N PRO A 168 10.20 -10.44 23.57
CA PRO A 168 10.00 -9.53 24.69
C PRO A 168 11.29 -9.24 25.48
N ASN A 169 12.35 -10.04 25.31
CA ASN A 169 13.67 -9.80 25.91
C ASN A 169 14.53 -8.79 25.13
N ASN A 170 14.07 -8.30 23.97
CA ASN A 170 14.73 -7.22 23.27
C ASN A 170 14.35 -5.87 23.89
N ALA A 171 15.34 -5.18 24.46
CA ALA A 171 15.18 -3.93 25.21
C ALA A 171 14.54 -2.77 24.39
N ALA A 172 14.53 -2.85 23.06
CA ALA A 172 13.86 -1.87 22.20
C ALA A 172 12.31 -1.98 22.21
N ASN A 173 11.75 -3.10 22.66
CA ASN A 173 10.32 -3.41 22.53
C ASN A 173 9.51 -3.21 23.83
N ASN A 174 10.18 -2.94 24.96
CA ASN A 174 9.56 -2.82 26.29
C ASN A 174 9.01 -1.41 26.60
N ALA A 175 8.50 -0.71 25.60
CA ALA A 175 7.88 0.60 25.76
C ALA A 175 6.59 0.70 24.92
N ALA A 176 5.63 -0.22 25.12
CA ALA A 176 4.42 -0.25 24.28
C ALA A 176 3.09 -0.28 25.05
N ASP A 177 3.08 -0.11 26.37
CA ASP A 177 1.81 -0.01 27.12
C ASP A 177 1.32 1.43 27.25
N ASN A 178 2.13 2.45 26.94
CA ASN A 178 1.74 3.87 26.90
C ASN A 178 2.55 4.66 25.86
N ALA A 179 2.35 4.38 24.58
CA ALA A 179 2.67 5.34 23.52
C ALA A 179 1.72 5.10 22.36
N ALA A 180 0.80 6.04 22.16
CA ALA A 180 0.24 6.26 20.85
C ALA A 180 1.37 6.78 19.95
N ASP A 181 1.33 6.34 18.70
CA ASP A 181 1.99 6.91 17.52
C ASP A 181 3.48 6.62 17.26
N ASN A 182 3.70 6.28 15.98
CA ASN A 182 4.94 6.08 15.25
C ASN A 182 5.71 4.77 15.48
N ALA A 183 5.20 3.70 14.87
CA ALA A 183 6.07 2.64 14.34
C ALA A 183 6.37 2.94 12.86
N ALA A 184 7.21 3.95 12.62
CA ALA A 184 7.91 4.06 11.34
C ALA A 184 9.12 3.11 11.40
N ASN A 185 9.19 2.22 10.41
CA ASN A 185 10.33 1.41 9.98
C ASN A 185 11.61 1.49 10.81
N ALA A 186 11.89 0.40 11.53
CA ALA A 186 13.22 0.08 12.01
C ALA A 186 13.62 -1.33 11.55
N ASN A 187 13.63 -1.54 10.23
CA ASN A 187 14.50 -2.55 9.63
C ASN A 187 15.88 -1.91 9.51
N VAL A 188 16.69 -2.05 10.57
CA VAL A 188 18.11 -1.67 10.52
C VAL A 188 18.84 -2.80 9.78
N ALA A 189 18.78 -2.77 8.45
CA ALA A 189 19.70 -3.54 7.62
C ALA A 189 21.11 -2.94 7.79
N ALA A 190 22.12 -3.81 7.85
CA ALA A 190 23.50 -3.38 7.97
C ALA A 190 23.92 -2.58 6.71
N PRO A 191 24.67 -1.46 6.84
CA PRO A 191 24.98 -0.56 5.74
C PRO A 191 25.76 -1.17 4.56
N TYR A 192 26.26 -2.41 4.70
CA TYR A 192 26.86 -3.16 3.59
C TYR A 192 25.83 -3.69 2.58
N ASN A 193 24.59 -3.96 3.01
CA ASN A 193 23.54 -4.47 2.11
C ASN A 193 22.96 -3.37 1.23
N ASP A 194 22.87 -2.13 1.73
CA ASP A 194 22.19 -1.05 1.01
C ASP A 194 22.93 -0.64 -0.28
N PHE A 195 24.27 -0.71 -0.29
CA PHE A 195 25.04 -0.36 -1.49
C PHE A 195 24.91 -1.43 -2.58
N GLU A 196 24.95 -2.71 -2.20
CA GLU A 196 24.72 -3.82 -3.13
C GLU A 196 23.29 -3.74 -3.68
N ARG A 197 22.31 -3.55 -2.79
CA ARG A 197 20.89 -3.43 -3.17
C ARG A 197 20.64 -2.23 -4.07
N LEU A 198 21.29 -1.09 -3.83
CA LEU A 198 21.17 0.08 -4.71
C LEU A 198 21.64 -0.24 -6.14
N ASN A 199 22.79 -0.92 -6.28
CA ASN A 199 23.30 -1.29 -7.60
C ASN A 199 22.38 -2.29 -8.31
N GLU A 200 21.86 -3.29 -7.59
CA GLU A 200 20.86 -4.21 -8.13
C GLU A 200 19.64 -3.45 -8.65
N LEU A 201 19.10 -2.50 -7.87
CA LEU A 201 17.94 -1.71 -8.28
C LEU A 201 18.19 -0.87 -9.52
N LEU A 202 19.39 -0.29 -9.65
CA LEU A 202 19.79 0.46 -10.83
C LEU A 202 19.97 -0.42 -12.07
N GLU A 203 20.30 -1.71 -11.91
CA GLU A 203 20.35 -2.69 -13.01
C GLU A 203 18.97 -3.26 -13.35
N GLU A 204 18.09 -3.41 -12.36
CA GLU A 204 16.72 -3.91 -12.53
C GLU A 204 15.77 -2.87 -13.16
N LEU A 205 16.00 -1.58 -12.89
CA LEU A 205 15.20 -0.48 -13.45
C LEU A 205 15.61 -0.18 -14.89
N PRO A 206 14.69 -0.28 -15.88
CA PRO A 206 14.98 0.09 -17.26
C PRO A 206 15.29 1.58 -17.38
N ASP A 207 16.12 1.93 -18.36
CA ASP A 207 16.37 3.34 -18.65
C ASP A 207 15.07 4.04 -19.04
N ARG A 208 14.99 5.35 -18.76
CA ARG A 208 13.80 6.17 -19.06
C ARG A 208 13.33 6.02 -20.52
N ASP A 209 14.28 5.93 -21.45
CA ASP A 209 13.97 5.82 -22.88
C ASP A 209 13.32 4.45 -23.22
N GLU A 210 13.57 3.39 -22.43
CA GLU A 210 12.87 2.10 -22.55
C GLU A 210 11.44 2.14 -21.98
N LEU A 211 11.12 3.18 -21.20
CA LEU A 211 9.83 3.41 -20.57
C LEU A 211 9.04 4.54 -21.25
N GLU A 212 9.41 4.94 -22.47
CA GLU A 212 8.78 6.07 -23.18
C GLU A 212 7.27 5.89 -23.44
N ASP A 213 6.80 4.65 -23.49
CA ASP A 213 5.38 4.31 -23.67
C ASP A 213 4.61 4.22 -22.34
N VAL A 214 5.30 4.27 -21.20
CA VAL A 214 4.62 4.29 -19.90
C VAL A 214 3.91 5.63 -19.73
N ARG A 215 2.63 5.56 -19.40
CA ARG A 215 1.85 6.70 -18.94
C ARG A 215 1.55 6.46 -17.47
N LEU A 216 1.96 7.39 -16.62
CA LEU A 216 1.71 7.36 -15.19
C LEU A 216 1.44 8.78 -14.73
N GLU A 217 0.34 8.98 -14.02
CA GLU A 217 -0.05 10.25 -13.43
C GLU A 217 -0.43 10.07 -11.97
N THR A 218 -0.21 11.11 -11.17
CA THR A 218 -0.70 11.19 -9.78
C THR A 218 -2.10 11.77 -9.75
N LEU A 219 -2.95 11.27 -8.86
CA LEU A 219 -4.31 11.79 -8.68
C LEU A 219 -4.37 12.79 -7.52
N ASP A 220 -4.87 13.98 -7.81
CA ASP A 220 -5.26 14.94 -6.77
C ASP A 220 -6.71 14.69 -6.36
N PHE A 221 -6.93 14.52 -5.06
CA PHE A 221 -8.28 14.29 -4.53
C PHE A 221 -9.22 15.48 -4.80
N GLU A 222 -10.37 15.16 -5.36
CA GLU A 222 -11.46 16.09 -5.66
C GLU A 222 -12.78 15.45 -5.21
N LYS A 223 -13.48 16.12 -4.30
CA LYS A 223 -14.71 15.62 -3.65
C LYS A 223 -15.99 16.07 -4.36
N ASP A 224 -15.91 17.11 -5.18
CA ASP A 224 -17.08 17.75 -5.79
C ASP A 224 -17.36 17.22 -7.22
N ASP A 225 -16.63 16.20 -7.66
CA ASP A 225 -16.80 15.52 -8.95
C ASP A 225 -17.17 14.05 -8.73
N ASP A 226 -18.45 13.73 -8.92
CA ASP A 226 -19.02 12.39 -8.72
C ASP A 226 -18.60 11.37 -9.81
N SER A 227 -17.81 11.77 -10.82
CA SER A 227 -17.43 10.90 -11.95
C SER A 227 -16.03 10.30 -11.85
N ASN A 228 -15.25 10.68 -10.83
CA ASN A 228 -13.83 10.36 -10.71
C ASN A 228 -13.49 9.22 -9.73
N PHE A 229 -14.51 8.59 -9.10
CA PHE A 229 -14.36 7.53 -8.11
C PHE A 229 -13.65 7.93 -6.80
N HIS A 230 -13.29 9.20 -6.61
CA HIS A 230 -12.60 9.65 -5.40
C HIS A 230 -13.48 9.46 -4.17
N MET A 231 -14.73 9.97 -4.20
CA MET A 231 -15.66 9.81 -3.09
C MET A 231 -16.22 8.39 -2.98
N ASP A 232 -16.27 7.62 -4.07
CA ASP A 232 -16.67 6.21 -4.03
C ASP A 232 -15.64 5.33 -3.30
N PHE A 233 -14.35 5.70 -3.39
CA PHE A 233 -13.27 5.03 -2.67
C PHE A 233 -13.25 5.34 -1.16
N ILE A 234 -13.71 6.54 -0.76
CA ILE A 234 -13.69 7.04 0.64
C ILE A 234 -14.86 6.51 1.45
#